data_AF-A0A9Y3VZK5-F1
#
_entry.id   AF-A0A9Y3VZK5-F1
#
_cell.length_a   1.000
_cell.length_b   1.000
_cell.length_c   1.000
_cell.angle_alpha   90.00
_cell.angle_beta   90.00
_cell.angle_gamma   90.00
#
_symmetry.space_group_name_H-M   'P 1'
#
loop_
_entity.id
_entity.type
_entity.pdbx_description
1 polymer ?
#
loop_
_entity_poly.entity_id
_entity_poly.type
_entity_poly.pdbx_seq_one_letter_code
_entity_poly.pdbx_strand_id
1 'polypeptide(L)'
;DKNHMHFGAITCAMGIRYKSYCSNLVRTLMVDPSQEMQDNYNFLLQVEEELLKELKHGVKICDAYNAVMEYVKKEKPELAQKLTKNLGFAMGIEFREGSLVLNAKNQYRLKK
;
A
#
# COMPACT_ATOMS: atom_id res chain seq x y z
N ASP A 1 -27.98 -13.16 18.02
CA ASP A 1 -26.62 -13.57 17.63
C ASP A 1 -25.59 -12.53 18.02
N LYS A 2 -24.49 -12.98 18.66
CA LYS A 2 -23.31 -12.17 19.01
C LYS A 2 -22.14 -12.56 18.11
N ASN A 3 -22.31 -12.48 16.79
CA ASN A 3 -21.20 -12.73 15.86
C ASN A 3 -20.48 -11.41 15.58
N HIS A 4 -19.32 -11.22 16.21
CA HIS A 4 -18.49 -10.01 16.11
C HIS A 4 -17.62 -9.99 14.84
N MET A 5 -17.66 -11.05 14.03
CA MET A 5 -16.91 -11.15 12.77
C MET A 5 -17.82 -11.52 11.62
N HIS A 6 -17.68 -10.76 10.53
CA HIS A 6 -18.22 -11.09 9.23
C HIS A 6 -17.15 -11.82 8.40
N PHE A 7 -17.44 -13.05 7.98
CA PHE A 7 -16.56 -13.83 7.13
C PHE A 7 -16.70 -13.39 5.67
N GLY A 8 -15.85 -12.44 5.28
CA GLY A 8 -15.69 -11.96 3.91
C GLY A 8 -14.21 -11.63 3.65
N ALA A 9 -13.91 -10.40 3.26
CA ALA A 9 -12.55 -9.87 3.29
C ALA A 9 -12.23 -9.27 4.67
N ILE A 10 -11.24 -9.83 5.36
CA ILE A 10 -10.82 -9.44 6.71
C ILE A 10 -9.42 -8.82 6.61
N THR A 11 -9.33 -7.50 6.78
CA THR A 11 -8.06 -6.78 6.79
C THR A 11 -7.48 -6.76 8.20
N CYS A 12 -6.25 -7.29 8.35
CA CYS A 12 -5.50 -7.29 9.58
C CYS A 12 -4.27 -6.38 9.42
N ALA A 13 -4.16 -5.36 10.27
CA ALA A 13 -3.00 -4.49 10.36
C ALA A 13 -2.35 -4.65 11.73
N MET A 14 -1.05 -4.92 11.78
CA MET A 14 -0.30 -5.06 13.02
C MET A 14 1.11 -4.49 12.88
N GLY A 15 1.64 -3.94 13.97
CA GLY A 15 2.99 -3.40 14.02
C GLY A 15 3.70 -3.79 15.31
N ILE A 16 5.01 -3.94 15.24
CA ILE A 16 5.86 -4.24 16.40
C ILE A 16 6.88 -3.12 16.53
N ARG A 17 7.18 -2.73 17.78
CA ARG A 17 8.24 -1.76 18.06
C ARG A 17 9.36 -2.45 18.82
N TYR A 18 10.55 -2.53 18.20
CA TYR A 18 11.73 -3.13 18.80
C TYR A 18 12.81 -2.07 19.01
N LYS A 19 13.26 -1.92 20.26
CA LYS A 19 14.25 -0.90 20.66
C LYS A 19 13.93 0.49 20.08
N SER A 20 12.67 0.90 20.24
CA SER A 20 12.11 2.17 19.75
C SER A 20 11.88 2.30 18.24
N TYR A 21 12.31 1.35 17.40
CA TYR A 21 12.05 1.37 15.96
C TYR A 21 10.79 0.56 15.61
N CYS A 22 9.91 1.16 14.82
CA CYS A 22 8.63 0.60 14.43
C CYS A 22 8.74 -0.28 13.17
N SER A 23 7.91 -1.32 13.11
CA SER A 23 7.59 -2.10 11.93
C SER A 23 6.07 -2.18 11.74
N ASN A 24 5.63 -2.54 10.53
CA ASN A 24 4.20 -2.61 10.18
C ASN A 24 3.95 -3.72 9.15
N LEU A 25 2.79 -4.36 9.25
CA LEU A 25 2.32 -5.41 8.35
C LEU A 25 0.82 -5.26 8.16
N VAL A 26 0.36 -5.32 6.91
CA VAL A 26 -1.06 -5.41 6.57
C VAL A 26 -1.29 -6.62 5.67
N ARG A 27 -2.29 -7.43 6.00
CA ARG A 27 -2.72 -8.60 5.21
C ARG A 27 -4.23 -8.65 5.13
N THR A 28 -4.74 -9.18 4.03
CA THR A 28 -6.17 -9.42 3.82
C THR A 28 -6.40 -10.92 3.77
N LEU A 29 -7.15 -11.44 4.72
CA LEU A 29 -7.65 -12.82 4.71
C LEU A 29 -9.01 -12.83 4.02
N MET A 30 -9.26 -13.82 3.16
CA MET A 30 -10.50 -13.91 2.41
C MET A 30 -11.14 -15.27 2.64
N VAL A 31 -12.40 -15.28 3.08
CA VAL A 31 -13.21 -16.50 3.23
C VAL A 31 -14.06 -16.67 1.97
N ASP A 32 -13.95 -17.82 1.33
CA ASP A 32 -14.66 -18.18 0.09
C ASP A 32 -14.71 -17.05 -0.97
N PRO A 33 -13.55 -16.50 -1.40
CA PRO A 33 -13.51 -15.36 -2.29
C PRO A 33 -14.05 -15.70 -3.68
N SER A 34 -14.90 -14.83 -4.23
CA SER A 34 -15.29 -14.88 -5.64
C SER A 34 -14.08 -14.72 -6.56
N GLN A 35 -14.19 -15.17 -7.82
CA GLN A 35 -13.12 -15.00 -8.80
C GLN A 35 -12.72 -13.52 -8.96
N GLU A 36 -13.70 -12.61 -9.00
CA GLU A 36 -13.45 -11.16 -9.06
C GLU A 36 -12.62 -10.67 -7.86
N MET A 37 -12.90 -11.16 -6.65
CA MET A 37 -12.14 -10.79 -5.45
C MET A 37 -10.69 -11.26 -5.54
N GLN A 38 -10.47 -12.49 -6.00
CA GLN A 38 -9.14 -13.06 -6.20
C GLN A 38 -8.36 -12.27 -7.26
N ASP A 39 -8.99 -11.96 -8.40
CA ASP A 39 -8.37 -11.20 -9.48
C ASP A 39 -8.00 -9.77 -9.07
N ASN A 40 -8.84 -9.14 -8.25
CA ASN A 40 -8.56 -7.81 -7.70
C ASN A 40 -7.44 -7.86 -6.64
N TYR A 41 -7.39 -8.90 -5.81
CA TYR A 41 -6.31 -9.07 -4.84
C TYR A 41 -4.97 -9.37 -5.52
N ASN A 42 -4.95 -10.25 -6.52
CA ASN A 42 -3.76 -10.53 -7.32
C ASN A 42 -3.27 -9.28 -8.05
N PHE A 43 -4.18 -8.46 -8.58
CA PHE A 43 -3.82 -7.18 -9.16
C PHE A 43 -3.23 -6.21 -8.12
N LEU A 44 -3.79 -6.16 -6.90
CA LEU A 44 -3.22 -5.34 -5.82
C LEU A 44 -1.78 -5.78 -5.46
N LEU A 45 -1.48 -7.08 -5.47
CA LEU A 45 -0.11 -7.58 -5.28
C LEU A 45 0.82 -7.14 -6.41
N GLN A 46 0.35 -7.15 -7.66
CA GLN A 46 1.14 -6.63 -8.79
C GLN A 46 1.42 -5.14 -8.66
N VAL A 47 0.44 -4.35 -8.19
CA VAL A 47 0.60 -2.92 -7.90
C VAL A 47 1.64 -2.68 -6.80
N GLU A 48 1.68 -3.51 -5.76
CA GLU A 48 2.71 -3.47 -4.72
C GLU A 48 4.11 -3.75 -5.31
N GLU A 49 4.25 -4.77 -6.16
CA GLU A 49 5.51 -5.09 -6.83
C GLU A 49 6.00 -3.98 -7.77
N GLU A 50 5.10 -3.34 -8.53
CA GLU A 50 5.43 -2.17 -9.34
C GLU A 50 5.89 -0.99 -8.48
N LEU A 51 5.24 -0.76 -7.33
CA LEU A 51 5.70 0.27 -6.39
C LEU A 51 7.12 -0.01 -5.91
N LEU A 52 7.44 -1.26 -5.52
CA LEU A 52 8.78 -1.63 -5.07
C LEU A 52 9.84 -1.40 -6.14
N LYS A 53 9.51 -1.64 -7.42
CA LYS A 53 10.41 -1.32 -8.53
C LYS A 53 10.69 0.18 -8.62
N GLU A 54 9.71 1.04 -8.37
CA GLU A 54 9.87 2.50 -8.47
C GLU A 54 10.55 3.14 -7.25
N LEU A 55 10.60 2.44 -6.11
CA LEU A 55 11.28 2.91 -4.89
C LEU A 55 12.82 2.79 -4.98
N LYS A 56 13.42 3.51 -5.93
CA LYS A 56 14.88 3.54 -6.17
C LYS A 56 15.53 4.80 -5.59
N HIS A 57 16.81 4.69 -5.25
CA HIS A 57 17.63 5.82 -4.83
C HIS A 57 17.55 7.00 -5.83
N GLY A 58 17.36 8.21 -5.31
CA GLY A 58 17.31 9.43 -6.10
C GLY A 58 15.97 9.74 -6.75
N VAL A 59 15.04 8.78 -6.83
CA VAL A 59 13.68 8.99 -7.36
C VAL A 59 12.90 9.88 -6.39
N LYS A 60 12.13 10.84 -6.92
CA LYS A 60 11.22 11.63 -6.09
C LYS A 60 10.03 10.77 -5.68
N ILE A 61 9.56 10.95 -4.46
CA ILE A 61 8.41 10.20 -3.95
C ILE A 61 7.16 10.40 -4.83
N CYS A 62 6.91 11.63 -5.31
CA CYS A 62 5.80 11.90 -6.22
C CYS A 62 5.92 11.16 -7.56
N ASP A 63 7.12 10.98 -8.07
CA ASP A 63 7.35 10.31 -9.35
C ASP A 63 7.06 8.81 -9.22
N ALA A 64 7.52 8.18 -8.13
CA ALA A 64 7.18 6.78 -7.82
C ALA A 64 5.66 6.58 -7.63
N TYR A 65 4.99 7.49 -6.91
CA TYR A 65 3.54 7.46 -6.78
C TYR A 65 2.82 7.57 -8.14
N ASN A 66 3.26 8.51 -8.99
CA ASN A 66 2.62 8.74 -10.29
C ASN A 66 2.80 7.55 -11.23
N ALA A 67 4.00 6.94 -11.27
CA ALA A 67 4.26 5.75 -12.06
C ALA A 67 3.31 4.59 -11.71
N VAL A 68 3.07 4.35 -10.41
CA VAL A 68 2.10 3.33 -9.96
C VAL A 68 0.66 3.71 -10.34
N MET A 69 0.29 4.98 -10.19
CA MET A 69 -1.05 5.43 -10.59
C MET A 69 -1.28 5.33 -12.11
N GLU A 70 -0.25 5.57 -12.92
CA GLU A 70 -0.28 5.39 -14.37
C GLU A 70 -0.42 3.91 -14.74
N TYR A 71 0.33 3.03 -14.09
CA TYR A 71 0.18 1.58 -14.23
C TYR A 71 -1.25 1.12 -13.92
N VAL A 72 -1.81 1.55 -12.78
CA VAL A 72 -3.19 1.19 -12.40
C VAL A 72 -4.21 1.70 -13.40
N LYS A 73 -4.07 2.95 -13.88
CA LYS A 73 -4.98 3.52 -14.89
C LYS A 73 -4.90 2.80 -16.24
N LYS A 74 -3.72 2.28 -16.59
CA LYS A 74 -3.51 1.53 -17.83
C LYS A 74 -4.12 0.13 -17.77
N GLU A 75 -3.93 -0.58 -16.66
CA GLU A 75 -4.34 -1.99 -16.54
C GLU A 75 -5.78 -2.16 -16.04
N LYS A 76 -6.22 -1.35 -15.06
CA LYS A 76 -7.58 -1.40 -14.46
C LYS A 76 -8.08 0.01 -14.07
N PRO A 77 -8.49 0.85 -15.04
CA PRO A 77 -8.88 2.25 -14.81
C PRO A 77 -10.03 2.41 -13.80
N GLU A 78 -10.95 1.46 -13.72
CA GLU A 78 -12.07 1.44 -12.79
C GLU A 78 -11.64 1.28 -11.32
N LEU A 79 -10.45 0.74 -11.07
CA LEU A 79 -9.88 0.60 -9.73
C LEU A 79 -9.03 1.79 -9.31
N ALA A 80 -8.61 2.65 -10.24
CA ALA A 80 -7.76 3.81 -9.95
C ALA A 80 -8.38 4.76 -8.91
N GLN A 81 -9.71 4.91 -8.93
CA GLN A 81 -10.44 5.74 -7.97
C GLN A 81 -10.68 5.05 -6.62
N LYS A 82 -10.56 3.71 -6.57
CA LYS A 82 -10.74 2.89 -5.36
C LYS A 82 -9.44 2.71 -4.58
N LEU A 83 -8.29 2.98 -5.20
CA LEU A 83 -6.99 2.90 -4.54
C LEU A 83 -6.85 3.96 -3.43
N THR A 84 -6.02 3.66 -2.44
CA THR A 84 -5.74 4.60 -1.34
C THR A 84 -5.08 5.88 -1.86
N LYS A 85 -5.42 7.03 -1.27
CA LYS A 85 -4.87 8.34 -1.66
C LYS A 85 -3.36 8.49 -1.44
N ASN A 86 -2.76 7.59 -0.66
CA ASN A 86 -1.34 7.45 -0.46
C ASN A 86 -0.98 5.96 -0.48
N LEU A 87 0.26 5.65 -0.86
CA LEU A 87 0.75 4.28 -1.03
C LEU A 87 1.67 3.83 0.11
N GLY A 88 1.66 4.56 1.23
CA GLY A 88 2.52 4.30 2.39
C GLY A 88 3.21 5.55 2.92
N PHE A 89 4.15 5.33 3.83
CA PHE A 89 4.96 6.36 4.46
C PHE A 89 6.26 5.76 4.98
N ALA A 90 7.31 6.57 5.12
CA ALA A 90 8.50 6.15 5.83
C ALA A 90 8.21 5.96 7.32
N MET A 91 8.98 5.08 7.94
CA MET A 91 8.83 4.66 9.33
C MET A 91 10.20 4.47 9.95
N GLY A 92 10.31 4.77 11.24
CA GLY A 92 11.55 4.67 12.00
C GLY A 92 11.26 4.67 13.49
N ILE A 93 11.79 5.65 14.22
CA ILE A 93 11.43 5.84 15.64
C ILE A 93 9.96 6.22 15.75
N GLU A 94 9.51 7.12 14.87
CA GLU A 94 8.10 7.44 14.67
C GLU A 94 7.46 6.36 13.78
N PHE A 95 6.24 5.95 14.13
CA PHE A 95 5.49 4.97 13.34
C PHE A 95 5.20 5.49 11.93
N ARG A 96 4.96 6.80 11.80
CA ARG A 96 4.62 7.45 10.54
C ARG A 96 5.34 8.78 10.42
N GLU A 97 6.31 8.83 9.53
CA GLU A 97 7.01 10.05 9.16
C GLU A 97 6.12 10.91 8.24
N GLY A 98 5.45 11.93 8.80
CA GLY A 98 4.45 12.73 8.08
C GLY A 98 4.98 13.47 6.85
N SER A 99 6.28 13.80 6.84
CA SER A 99 6.96 14.45 5.71
C SER A 99 7.32 13.50 4.57
N LEU A 100 7.33 12.19 4.82
CA LEU A 100 7.76 11.14 3.89
C LEU A 100 6.60 10.21 3.49
N VAL A 101 5.40 10.76 3.37
CA VAL A 101 4.22 10.04 2.85
C VAL A 101 4.32 9.89 1.34
N LEU A 102 4.05 8.68 0.84
CA LEU A 102 4.04 8.36 -0.60
C LEU A 102 2.75 8.87 -1.24
N ASN A 103 2.81 10.08 -1.80
CA ASN A 103 1.69 10.73 -2.48
C ASN A 103 2.18 11.63 -3.63
N ALA A 104 1.22 12.09 -4.45
CA ALA A 104 1.48 12.92 -5.64
C ALA A 104 2.18 14.27 -5.37
N LYS A 105 2.22 14.75 -4.13
CA LYS A 105 2.74 16.09 -3.77
C LYS A 105 4.17 16.05 -3.21
N ASN A 106 4.68 14.87 -2.87
CA ASN A 106 5.92 14.76 -2.11
C ASN A 106 7.18 14.89 -2.99
N GLN A 107 7.91 15.99 -2.85
CA GLN A 107 9.10 16.31 -3.65
C GLN A 107 10.41 15.72 -3.08
N TYR A 108 10.40 15.08 -1.92
CA TYR A 108 11.60 14.46 -1.36
C TYR A 108 12.10 13.34 -2.27
N ARG A 109 13.44 13.19 -2.32
CA ARG A 109 14.10 12.11 -3.05
C ARG A 109 14.46 10.97 -2.10
N LEU A 110 14.17 9.75 -2.51
CA LEU A 110 14.51 8.53 -1.78
C LEU A 110 16.04 8.40 -1.64
N LYS A 111 16.49 7.93 -0.49
CA LYS A 111 17.91 7.71 -0.17
C LYS A 111 18.13 6.26 0.27
N LYS A 112 19.36 5.78 0.11
CA LYS A 112 19.81 4.50 0.66
C LYS A 112 20.25 4.70 2.10
#